data_AF-A0A8T6CAI7-F1
#
_entry.id   AF-A0A8T6CAI7-F1
#
_cell.length_a   1.000
_cell.length_b   1.000
_cell.length_c   1.000
_cell.angle_alpha   90.00
_cell.angle_beta   90.00
_cell.angle_gamma   90.00
#
_symmetry.space_group_name_H-M   'P 1'
#
loop_
_entity.id
_entity.type
_entity.pdbx_description
1 polymer ?
#
loop_
_entity_poly.entity_id
_entity_poly.type
_entity_poly.pdbx_seq_one_letter_code
_entity_poly.pdbx_strand_id
1 'polypeptide(L)'
;MRFNFDRAATLSSVTMRDMASAAFDTFQAARALESAGVERAQAEAIAGAIQHRQNYATKSDVERLGSALRAEMGELRSELRADMSALETRVMNRIYVIAAGQAGLIAAFGLFT
;
A
#
# COMPACT_ATOMS: atom_id res chain seq x y z
N MET A 1 36.09 -17.16 1.82
CA MET A 1 34.77 -16.61 1.43
C MET A 1 34.16 -15.88 2.64
N ARG A 2 34.60 -14.65 2.96
CA ARG A 2 34.20 -13.89 4.18
C ARG A 2 34.12 -12.38 3.88
N PHE A 3 33.42 -11.98 2.81
CA PHE A 3 33.41 -10.57 2.36
C PHE A 3 32.04 -9.92 2.14
N ASN A 4 30.93 -10.58 2.47
CA ASN A 4 29.59 -10.02 2.18
C ASN A 4 28.75 -9.59 3.39
N PHE A 5 29.11 -9.94 4.62
CA PHE A 5 28.30 -9.55 5.80
C PHE A 5 28.56 -8.12 6.28
N ASP A 6 29.78 -7.61 6.15
CA ASP A 6 30.14 -6.26 6.64
C ASP A 6 29.56 -5.12 5.79
N ARG A 7 29.39 -5.38 4.48
CA ARG A 7 28.82 -4.42 3.52
C ARG A 7 27.32 -4.17 3.73
N ALA A 8 26.58 -5.16 4.23
CA ALA A 8 25.14 -5.02 4.47
C ALA A 8 24.84 -4.15 5.70
N ALA A 9 25.64 -4.27 6.76
CA ALA A 9 25.49 -3.48 7.98
C ALA A 9 25.87 -2.00 7.77
N THR A 10 26.90 -1.74 6.96
CA THR A 10 27.30 -0.37 6.60
C THR A 10 26.24 0.33 5.74
N LEU A 11 25.67 -0.34 4.74
CA LEU A 11 24.60 0.22 3.90
C LEU A 11 23.36 0.62 4.73
N SER A 12 22.89 -0.23 5.64
CA SER A 12 21.72 0.10 6.48
C SER A 12 21.97 1.29 7.41
N SER A 13 23.21 1.46 7.90
CA SER A 13 23.58 2.58 8.77
C SER A 13 23.78 3.91 8.04
N VAL A 14 24.17 3.86 6.76
CA VAL A 14 24.25 5.02 5.87
C VAL A 14 22.85 5.46 5.47
N THR A 15 21.98 4.52 5.06
CA THR A 15 20.61 4.84 4.68
C THR A 15 19.79 5.41 5.84
N MET A 16 19.96 4.94 7.09
CA MET A 16 19.30 5.56 8.25
C MET A 16 19.85 6.95 8.59
N ARG A 17 21.16 7.19 8.44
CA ARG A 17 21.75 8.53 8.62
C ARG A 17 21.29 9.51 7.53
N ASP A 18 21.16 9.04 6.30
CA ASP A 18 20.64 9.84 5.18
C ASP A 18 19.15 10.18 5.36
N MET A 19 18.34 9.26 5.91
CA MET A 19 16.93 9.54 6.25
C MET A 19 16.80 10.52 7.42
N ALA A 20 17.70 10.47 8.41
CA ALA A 20 17.75 11.46 9.50
C ALA A 20 18.34 12.81 9.05
N SER A 21 19.18 12.84 8.01
CA SER A 21 19.67 14.06 7.36
C SER A 21 18.74 14.58 6.24
N ALA A 22 17.63 13.89 5.95
CA ALA A 22 16.69 14.27 4.89
C ALA A 22 15.66 15.32 5.34
N ALA A 23 15.52 15.56 6.64
CA ALA A 23 14.69 16.64 7.14
C ALA A 23 15.39 17.97 6.86
N PHE A 24 14.86 18.76 5.94
CA PHE A 24 15.40 20.07 5.60
C PHE A 24 15.37 20.98 6.84
N ASP A 25 16.56 21.34 7.33
CA ASP A 25 16.74 22.19 8.50
C ASP A 25 16.67 23.66 8.06
N THR A 26 15.49 24.26 8.25
CA THR A 26 15.21 25.66 7.92
C THR A 26 16.23 26.63 8.54
N PHE A 27 16.75 26.33 9.74
CA PHE A 27 17.68 27.21 10.44
C PHE A 27 19.08 27.16 9.84
N GLN A 28 19.57 25.96 9.52
CA GLN A 28 20.84 25.80 8.79
C GLN A 28 20.76 26.40 7.39
N ALA A 29 19.64 26.24 6.70
CA ALA A 29 19.40 26.84 5.39
C ALA A 29 19.40 28.37 5.43
N ALA A 30 18.72 28.98 6.42
CA ALA A 30 18.73 30.43 6.62
C ALA A 30 20.14 30.94 6.92
N ARG A 31 20.90 30.26 7.79
CA ARG A 31 22.30 30.63 8.11
C ARG A 31 23.22 30.53 6.90
N ALA A 32 23.04 29.53 6.05
CA ALA A 32 23.80 29.41 4.82
C ALA A 32 23.51 30.58 3.86
N LEU A 33 22.24 30.98 3.74
CA LEU A 33 21.83 32.15 2.95
C LEU A 33 22.41 33.46 3.52
N GLU A 34 22.41 33.63 4.84
CA GLU A 34 23.07 34.77 5.50
C GLU A 34 24.57 34.84 5.17
N SER A 35 25.26 33.69 5.23
CA SER A 35 26.69 33.62 4.89
C SER A 35 26.99 33.94 3.42
N ALA A 36 26.00 33.82 2.55
CA ALA A 36 26.06 34.21 1.14
C ALA A 36 25.68 35.68 0.89
N GLY A 37 25.39 36.45 1.94
CA GLY A 37 25.07 37.88 1.86
C GLY A 37 23.57 38.19 1.74
N VAL A 38 22.68 37.20 1.93
CA VAL A 38 21.24 37.44 2.04
C VAL A 38 20.93 38.02 3.42
N GLU A 39 20.10 39.06 3.48
CA GLU A 39 19.66 39.62 4.75
C GLU A 39 18.90 38.56 5.57
N ARG A 40 19.13 38.50 6.89
CA ARG A 40 18.52 37.52 7.80
C ARG A 40 17.01 37.32 7.61
N ALA A 41 16.24 38.40 7.57
CA ALA A 41 14.79 38.30 7.39
C ALA A 41 14.42 37.66 6.04
N GLN A 42 15.16 37.97 4.97
CA GLN A 42 14.97 37.34 3.66
C GLN A 42 15.44 35.88 3.66
N ALA A 43 16.54 35.56 4.33
CA ALA A 43 17.06 34.21 4.46
C ALA A 43 16.08 33.28 5.19
N GLU A 44 15.49 33.74 6.29
CA GLU A 44 14.44 33.04 7.03
C GLU A 44 13.18 32.85 6.17
N ALA A 45 12.76 33.87 5.43
CA ALA A 45 11.61 33.79 4.54
C ALA A 45 11.82 32.80 3.37
N ILE A 46 13.01 32.80 2.75
CA ILE A 46 13.38 31.89 1.66
C ILE A 46 13.47 30.45 2.19
N ALA A 47 14.16 30.23 3.31
CA ALA A 47 14.25 28.91 3.93
C ALA A 47 12.87 28.37 4.30
N GLY A 48 12.00 29.21 4.87
CA GLY A 48 10.62 28.88 5.18
C GLY A 48 9.80 28.47 3.95
N ALA A 49 9.94 29.21 2.84
CA ALA A 49 9.26 28.90 1.58
C ALA A 49 9.72 27.56 0.97
N ILE A 50 11.01 27.24 1.08
CA ILE A 50 11.58 25.97 0.60
C ILE A 50 11.08 24.81 1.47
N GLN A 51 11.10 24.95 2.79
CA GLN A 51 10.59 23.95 3.72
C GLN A 51 9.10 23.67 3.48
N HIS A 52 8.33 24.73 3.26
CA HIS A 52 6.91 24.60 2.97
C HIS A 52 6.66 23.80 1.69
N ARG A 53 7.48 23.98 0.64
CA ARG A 53 7.39 23.21 -0.60
C ARG A 53 7.72 21.72 -0.41
N GLN A 54 8.67 21.38 0.46
CA GLN A 54 9.07 19.99 0.73
C GLN A 54 8.01 19.20 1.52
N ASN A 55 7.13 19.89 2.25
CA ASN A 55 6.05 19.28 3.03
C ASN A 55 4.80 18.89 2.20
N TYR A 56 4.80 19.13 0.89
CA TYR A 56 3.70 18.72 0.03
C TYR A 56 3.98 17.39 -0.66
N ALA A 57 2.99 16.49 -0.64
CA ALA A 57 3.00 15.34 -1.55
C ALA A 57 3.10 15.85 -3.00
N THR A 58 4.09 15.35 -3.74
CA THR A 58 4.25 15.77 -5.13
C THR A 58 3.11 15.21 -5.98
N LYS A 59 2.86 15.80 -7.15
CA LYS A 59 1.89 15.23 -8.11
C LYS A 59 2.17 13.75 -8.40
N SER A 60 3.45 13.37 -8.46
CA SER A 60 3.87 12.00 -8.68
C SER A 60 3.49 11.06 -7.53
N ASP A 61 3.50 11.54 -6.29
CA ASP A 61 3.11 10.75 -5.12
C ASP A 61 1.59 10.52 -5.11
N VAL A 62 0.82 11.54 -5.47
CA VAL A 62 -0.63 11.43 -5.62
C VAL A 62 -1.02 10.49 -6.76
N GLU A 63 -0.33 10.56 -7.90
CA GLU A 63 -0.54 9.63 -9.02
C GLU A 63 -0.18 8.18 -8.65
N ARG A 64 0.91 7.99 -7.91
CA ARG A 64 1.34 6.68 -7.41
C ARG A 64 0.31 6.11 -6.43
N LEU A 65 -0.14 6.92 -5.47
CA LEU A 65 -1.17 6.52 -4.52
C LEU A 65 -2.51 6.21 -5.22
N GLY A 66 -2.92 7.03 -6.18
CA GLY A 66 -4.13 6.80 -6.97
C GLY A 66 -4.06 5.52 -7.82
N SER A 67 -2.88 5.20 -8.34
CA SER A 67 -2.65 3.97 -9.10
C SER A 67 -2.68 2.73 -8.19
N ALA A 68 -2.03 2.80 -7.02
CA ALA A 68 -2.04 1.74 -6.02
C ALA A 68 -3.48 1.45 -5.54
N LEU A 69 -4.23 2.50 -5.19
CA LEU A 69 -5.61 2.37 -4.74
C LEU A 69 -6.52 1.74 -5.81
N ARG A 70 -6.33 2.09 -7.09
CA ARG A 70 -7.08 1.47 -8.19
C ARG A 70 -6.75 -0.02 -8.34
N ALA A 71 -5.49 -0.40 -8.15
CA ALA A 71 -5.08 -1.80 -8.19
C ALA A 71 -5.72 -2.59 -7.04
N GLU A 72 -5.62 -2.09 -5.80
CA GLU A 72 -6.22 -2.71 -4.62
C GLU A 72 -7.75 -2.85 -4.75
N MET A 73 -8.43 -1.82 -5.25
CA MET A 73 -9.88 -1.89 -5.53
C MET A 73 -10.22 -2.91 -6.62
N GLY A 74 -9.34 -3.08 -7.61
CA GLY A 74 -9.49 -4.10 -8.66
C GLY A 74 -9.34 -5.52 -8.11
N GLU A 75 -8.34 -5.74 -7.25
CA GLU A 75 -8.08 -7.00 -6.56
C GLU A 75 -9.25 -7.38 -5.65
N LEU A 76 -9.68 -6.46 -4.77
CA LEU A 76 -10.82 -6.68 -3.88
C LEU A 76 -12.10 -7.01 -4.64
N ARG A 77 -12.35 -6.36 -5.78
CA ARG A 77 -13.50 -6.67 -6.65
C ARG A 77 -13.40 -8.08 -7.24
N SER A 78 -12.20 -8.51 -7.60
CA SER A 78 -11.96 -9.85 -8.14
C SER A 78 -12.18 -10.93 -7.06
N GLU A 79 -11.63 -10.72 -5.87
CA GLU A 79 -11.83 -11.61 -4.71
C GLU A 79 -13.30 -11.76 -4.38
N LEU A 80 -14.04 -10.65 -4.25
CA LEU A 80 -15.46 -10.69 -3.97
C LEU A 80 -16.26 -11.45 -5.04
N ARG A 81 -15.88 -11.31 -6.32
CA ARG A 81 -16.52 -12.04 -7.41
C ARG A 81 -16.24 -13.55 -7.32
N ALA A 82 -15.01 -13.92 -6.99
CA ALA A 82 -14.63 -15.32 -6.81
C ALA A 82 -15.40 -15.95 -5.63
N ASP A 83 -15.48 -15.25 -4.49
CA ASP A 83 -16.21 -15.70 -3.31
C ASP A 83 -17.70 -15.88 -3.59
N MET A 84 -18.32 -14.95 -4.30
CA MET A 84 -19.72 -15.06 -4.71
C MET A 84 -19.97 -16.27 -5.61
N SER A 85 -19.09 -16.52 -6.59
CA SER A 85 -19.19 -17.70 -7.47
C SER A 85 -18.99 -19.02 -6.71
N ALA A 86 -18.04 -19.05 -5.76
CA ALA A 86 -17.81 -20.21 -4.91
C ALA A 86 -19.03 -20.48 -4.00
N LEU A 87 -19.65 -19.43 -3.47
CA LEU A 87 -20.87 -19.53 -2.68
C LEU A 87 -22.05 -20.06 -3.51
N GLU A 88 -22.26 -19.53 -4.71
CA GLU A 88 -23.29 -19.99 -5.64
C GLU A 88 -23.13 -21.48 -5.96
N THR A 89 -21.91 -21.91 -6.28
CA THR A 89 -21.58 -23.32 -6.54
C THR A 89 -21.89 -24.20 -5.33
N ARG A 90 -21.51 -23.75 -4.12
CA ARG A 90 -21.77 -24.49 -2.88
C ARG A 90 -23.26 -24.63 -2.60
N VAL A 91 -24.04 -23.57 -2.84
CA VAL A 91 -25.50 -23.60 -2.68
C VAL A 91 -26.13 -24.57 -3.68
N MET A 92 -25.78 -24.49 -4.96
CA MET A 92 -26.29 -25.40 -5.99
C MET A 92 -25.96 -26.85 -5.68
N ASN A 93 -24.72 -27.15 -5.29
CA ASN A 93 -24.33 -28.51 -4.90
C ASN A 93 -25.16 -29.05 -3.73
N ARG A 94 -25.43 -28.23 -2.70
CA ARG A 94 -26.28 -28.66 -1.58
C ARG A 94 -27.71 -28.92 -2.02
N ILE A 95 -28.26 -28.08 -2.90
CA ILE A 95 -29.61 -28.28 -3.46
C ILE A 95 -29.66 -29.58 -4.24
N TYR A 96 -28.69 -29.86 -5.11
CA TYR A 96 -28.62 -31.12 -5.86
C TYR A 96 -28.53 -32.35 -4.95
N VAL A 97 -27.68 -32.31 -3.92
CA VAL A 97 -27.55 -33.41 -2.96
C VAL A 97 -28.88 -33.67 -2.24
N ILE A 98 -29.59 -32.62 -1.81
CA ILE A 98 -30.89 -32.75 -1.16
C ILE A 98 -31.93 -33.31 -2.14
N ALA A 99 -32.00 -32.77 -3.35
CA ALA A 99 -32.96 -33.21 -4.37
C ALA A 99 -32.73 -34.68 -4.77
N ALA A 100 -31.47 -35.09 -4.97
CA ALA A 100 -31.12 -36.48 -5.25
C ALA A 100 -31.48 -37.41 -4.09
N GLY A 101 -31.23 -36.98 -2.85
CA GLY A 101 -31.61 -37.72 -1.65
C GLY A 101 -33.12 -37.91 -1.55
N GLN A 102 -33.91 -36.84 -1.77
CA GLN A 102 -35.38 -36.91 -1.77
C GLN A 102 -35.92 -37.82 -2.89
N ALA A 103 -35.38 -37.72 -4.11
CA ALA A 103 -35.77 -38.58 -5.22
C ALA A 103 -35.51 -40.06 -4.91
N GLY A 104 -34.37 -40.38 -4.29
CA GLY A 104 -34.05 -41.72 -3.83
C GLY A 104 -35.03 -42.25 -2.77
N LEU A 105 -35.40 -41.42 -1.80
CA LEU A 105 -36.41 -41.78 -0.79
C LEU A 105 -37.78 -42.03 -1.42
N ILE A 106 -38.25 -41.15 -2.31
CA ILE A 106 -39.53 -41.33 -3.02
C ILE A 106 -39.53 -42.63 -3.83
N ALA A 107 -38.46 -42.90 -4.57
CA ALA A 107 -38.33 -44.13 -5.33
C ALA A 107 -38.35 -45.38 -4.44
N ALA A 108 -37.67 -45.34 -3.29
CA ALA A 108 -37.65 -46.44 -2.33
C ALA A 108 -39.04 -46.70 -1.70
N PHE A 109 -39.79 -45.65 -1.36
CA PHE A 109 -41.15 -45.78 -0.81
C PHE A 109 -42.15 -46.26 -1.87
N GLY A 110 -42.09 -45.71 -3.09
CA GLY A 110 -42.99 -46.11 -4.18
C GLY A 110 -42.76 -47.53 -4.70
N LEU A 111 -41.57 -48.13 -4.46
CA LEU A 111 -41.31 -49.54 -4.77
C LEU A 111 -41.97 -50.52 -3.77
N PHE A 112 -42.43 -50.01 -2.61
CA PHE A 112 -42.93 -50.82 -1.49
C PHE A 112 -44.46 -50.74 -1.31
N THR A 113 -45.16 -50.06 -2.21
CA THR A 113 -46.63 -49.89 -2.27
C THR A 113 -47.18 -50.42 -3.58
#